data_AF-A0A382QFN3-F1
#
_entry.id   AF-A0A382QFN3-F1
#
_cell.length_a   1.000
_cell.length_b   1.000
_cell.length_c   1.000
_cell.angle_alpha   90.00
_cell.angle_beta   90.00
_cell.angle_gamma   90.00
#
_symmetry.space_group_name_H-M   'P 1'
#
loop_
_entity.id
_entity.type
_entity.pdbx_description
1 polymer ?
#
loop_
_entity_poly.entity_id
_entity_poly.type
_entity_poly.pdbx_seq_one_letter_code
_entity_poly.pdbx_strand_id
1 'polypeptide(L)'
;DFYLLDTCCYTLPEPFSFYRYFKNPYKQKYEKNIMGNLFRSEIAKFPELNLFTSFTNMLGAPLKNTHYLHHFGKRDPHSNYLDICSEFSYLAGGLYAAIGLAISLGFKKAILVGCDYLMKPKSYGHFYAQPKLGKDDGLNPYEMLLKSCSSQINLEAISDFKVDCWIPCTDYETYTGASLKYRENTEIVTNDNLLILNNAYEMGQYHGRILPIEHSTEV
;
A
#
# COMPACT_ATOMS: atom_id res chain seq x y z
N ASP A 1 11.44 1.67 8.08
CA ASP A 1 11.08 0.36 8.67
C ASP A 1 11.36 -0.86 7.81
N PHE A 2 11.76 -0.74 6.53
CA PHE A 2 12.02 -1.91 5.68
C PHE A 2 13.04 -2.90 6.28
N TYR A 3 14.07 -2.41 6.99
CA TYR A 3 15.02 -3.30 7.68
C TYR A 3 14.41 -4.03 8.89
N LEU A 4 13.49 -3.41 9.62
CA LEU A 4 12.81 -4.06 10.75
C LEU A 4 11.85 -5.16 10.28
N LEU A 5 11.34 -5.03 9.06
CA LEU A 5 10.42 -5.97 8.44
C LEU A 5 11.11 -7.02 7.57
N ASP A 6 12.45 -7.04 7.51
CA ASP A 6 13.24 -7.91 6.62
C ASP A 6 12.69 -7.92 5.18
N THR A 7 12.43 -6.73 4.64
CA THR A 7 11.69 -6.58 3.39
C THR A 7 12.53 -7.04 2.20
N CYS A 8 12.14 -8.17 1.58
CA CYS A 8 12.79 -8.67 0.36
C CYS A 8 12.48 -7.82 -0.89
N CYS A 9 11.23 -7.34 -1.01
CA CYS A 9 10.78 -6.48 -2.09
C CYS A 9 9.62 -5.59 -1.65
N TYR A 10 9.50 -4.40 -2.25
CA TYR A 10 8.42 -3.46 -2.01
C TYR A 10 7.76 -3.04 -3.31
N THR A 11 6.44 -2.81 -3.31
CA THR A 11 5.71 -2.37 -4.50
C THR A 11 4.97 -1.06 -4.27
N LEU A 12 5.09 -0.14 -5.23
CA LEU A 12 4.29 1.06 -5.37
C LEU A 12 3.83 1.17 -6.83
N PRO A 13 2.72 0.50 -7.22
CA PRO A 13 2.35 0.29 -8.62
C PRO A 13 1.72 1.52 -9.28
N GLU A 14 1.44 2.58 -8.52
CA GLU A 14 0.75 3.77 -9.01
C GLU A 14 1.58 4.51 -10.09
N PRO A 15 0.98 4.83 -11.25
CA PRO A 15 1.70 5.46 -12.34
C PRO A 15 2.05 6.91 -12.03
N PHE A 16 3.21 7.35 -12.54
CA PHE A 16 3.75 8.71 -12.36
C PHE A 16 3.98 9.17 -10.91
N SER A 17 3.87 8.28 -9.92
CA SER A 17 4.04 8.57 -8.50
C SER A 17 5.40 9.15 -8.11
N PHE A 18 6.48 8.86 -8.84
CA PHE A 18 7.82 9.34 -8.45
C PHE A 18 8.27 10.66 -9.11
N TYR A 19 7.41 11.29 -9.92
CA TYR A 19 7.71 12.58 -10.52
C TYR A 19 7.54 13.72 -9.51
N ARG A 20 8.40 14.74 -9.61
CA ARG A 20 8.34 15.93 -8.74
C ARG A 20 7.06 16.75 -8.91
N TYR A 21 6.49 16.70 -10.12
CA TYR A 21 5.25 17.35 -10.51
C TYR A 21 4.38 16.32 -11.20
N PHE A 22 3.07 16.47 -11.01
CA PHE A 22 2.09 15.57 -11.61
C PHE A 22 0.80 16.33 -11.91
N LYS A 23 -0.04 15.72 -12.74
CA LYS A 23 -1.43 16.17 -12.88
C LYS A 23 -2.23 15.50 -11.77
N ASN A 24 -2.67 16.28 -10.78
CA ASN A 24 -3.50 15.77 -9.69
C ASN A 24 -4.77 15.13 -10.29
N PRO A 25 -5.05 13.84 -10.02
CA PRO A 25 -6.17 13.14 -10.66
C PRO A 25 -7.55 13.64 -10.18
N TYR A 26 -7.61 14.25 -8.99
CA TYR A 26 -8.84 14.80 -8.42
C TYR A 26 -9.10 16.23 -8.88
N LYS A 27 -8.05 17.06 -8.93
CA LYS A 27 -8.14 18.48 -9.32
C LYS A 27 -7.96 18.72 -10.81
N GLN A 28 -7.40 17.76 -11.53
CA GLN A 28 -7.01 17.86 -12.95
C GLN A 28 -6.03 19.01 -13.26
N LYS A 29 -5.27 19.46 -12.25
CA LYS A 29 -4.28 20.55 -12.33
C LYS A 29 -2.86 20.01 -12.19
N TYR A 30 -1.90 20.64 -12.88
CA TYR A 30 -0.49 20.38 -12.67
C TYR A 30 -0.01 21.08 -11.39
N GLU A 31 0.57 20.30 -10.49
CA GLU A 31 1.07 20.79 -9.20
C GLU A 31 2.26 19.94 -8.71
N LYS A 32 2.93 20.42 -7.67
CA LYS A 32 4.01 19.67 -7.01
C LYS A 32 3.43 18.40 -6.40
N ASN A 33 4.04 17.24 -6.68
CA ASN A 33 3.61 15.96 -6.15
C ASN A 33 4.19 15.75 -4.74
N ILE A 34 3.49 16.22 -3.70
CA ILE A 34 4.00 16.19 -2.32
C ILE A 34 4.13 14.75 -1.84
N MET A 35 3.09 13.93 -2.04
CA MET A 35 3.07 12.52 -1.66
C MET A 35 4.17 11.72 -2.37
N GLY A 36 4.29 11.90 -3.68
CA GLY A 36 5.31 11.22 -4.47
C GLY A 36 6.74 11.59 -4.08
N ASN A 37 6.96 12.87 -3.76
CA ASN A 37 8.27 13.32 -3.26
C ASN A 37 8.58 12.73 -1.88
N LEU A 38 7.60 12.63 -0.98
CA LEU A 38 7.74 11.99 0.33
C LEU A 38 8.10 10.51 0.18
N PHE A 39 7.34 9.75 -0.60
CA PHE A 39 7.65 8.33 -0.84
C PHE A 39 9.03 8.17 -1.49
N ARG A 40 9.37 9.03 -2.47
CA ARG A 40 10.69 9.00 -3.10
C ARG A 40 11.81 9.22 -2.08
N SER A 41 11.68 10.19 -1.17
CA SER A 41 12.71 10.47 -0.15
C SER A 41 12.81 9.37 0.89
N GLU A 42 11.70 8.80 1.34
CA GLU A 42 11.71 7.73 2.35
C GLU A 42 12.25 6.42 1.78
N ILE A 43 11.87 6.07 0.55
CA ILE A 43 12.38 4.86 -0.13
C ILE A 43 13.87 4.99 -0.44
N ALA A 44 14.35 6.18 -0.84
CA ALA A 44 15.76 6.43 -1.15
C ALA A 44 16.72 6.16 0.03
N LYS A 45 16.21 6.11 1.27
CA LYS A 45 17.00 5.76 2.47
C LYS A 45 17.39 4.27 2.50
N PHE A 46 16.83 3.44 1.62
CA PHE A 46 17.03 1.99 1.58
C PHE A 46 17.54 1.56 0.19
N PRO A 47 18.81 1.85 -0.15
CA PRO A 47 19.35 1.65 -1.49
C PRO A 47 19.36 0.19 -1.97
N GLU A 48 19.38 -0.77 -1.03
CA GLU A 48 19.40 -2.21 -1.31
C GLU A 48 18.00 -2.79 -1.59
N LEU A 49 16.93 -2.03 -1.35
CA LEU A 49 15.56 -2.49 -1.51
C LEU A 49 15.24 -2.78 -2.99
N ASN A 50 14.67 -3.96 -3.27
CA ASN A 50 14.10 -4.26 -4.58
C ASN A 50 12.73 -3.59 -4.72
N LEU A 51 12.68 -2.48 -5.46
CA LEU A 51 11.46 -1.71 -5.67
C LEU A 51 10.77 -2.13 -6.96
N PHE A 52 9.51 -2.56 -6.88
CA PHE A 52 8.64 -2.79 -8.03
C PHE A 52 7.67 -1.63 -8.21
N THR A 53 7.56 -1.09 -9.42
CA THR A 53 6.68 0.05 -9.69
C THR A 53 6.18 0.05 -11.13
N SER A 54 5.22 0.94 -11.46
CA SER A 54 4.81 1.15 -12.85
C SER A 54 5.98 1.52 -13.75
N PHE A 55 6.04 0.97 -14.96
CA PHE A 55 6.98 1.41 -16.00
C PHE A 55 6.96 2.92 -16.24
N THR A 56 5.82 3.57 -16.04
CA THR A 56 5.72 5.03 -16.19
C THR A 56 6.60 5.81 -15.21
N ASN A 57 7.08 5.18 -14.12
CA ASN A 57 7.95 5.81 -13.13
C ASN A 57 9.46 5.74 -13.47
N MET A 58 9.84 5.22 -14.64
CA MET A 58 11.23 4.95 -15.01
C MET A 58 12.20 6.13 -14.81
N LEU A 59 11.75 7.36 -15.07
CA LEU A 59 12.59 8.56 -14.94
C LEU A 59 12.52 9.22 -13.55
N GLY A 60 11.59 8.79 -12.69
CA GLY A 60 11.38 9.36 -11.36
C GLY A 60 11.86 8.47 -10.21
N ALA A 61 12.04 7.18 -10.46
CA ALA A 61 12.29 6.18 -9.43
C ALA A 61 13.53 6.50 -8.55
N PRO A 62 13.45 6.31 -7.21
CA PRO A 62 14.52 6.69 -6.30
C PRO A 62 15.73 5.73 -6.30
N LEU A 63 15.56 4.48 -6.73
CA LEU A 63 16.55 3.42 -6.51
C LEU A 63 17.13 2.89 -7.81
N LYS A 64 18.39 2.44 -7.74
CA LYS A 64 19.01 1.67 -8.84
C LYS A 64 18.37 0.29 -8.99
N ASN A 65 18.01 -0.35 -7.86
CA ASN A 65 17.33 -1.65 -7.81
C ASN A 65 15.81 -1.48 -8.01
N THR A 66 15.42 -0.78 -9.09
CA THR A 66 14.01 -0.60 -9.46
C THR A 66 13.65 -1.52 -10.63
N HIS A 67 12.56 -2.25 -10.48
CA HIS A 67 11.96 -3.13 -11.47
C HIS A 67 10.61 -2.54 -11.92
N TYR A 68 10.32 -2.66 -13.21
CA TYR A 68 9.21 -1.97 -13.84
C TYR A 68 8.15 -2.97 -14.32
N LEU A 69 6.93 -2.77 -13.84
CA LEU A 69 5.76 -3.58 -14.18
C LEU A 69 4.87 -2.83 -15.16
N HIS A 70 4.26 -3.58 -16.09
CA HIS A 70 3.27 -3.04 -17.00
C HIS A 70 2.25 -4.12 -17.40
N HIS A 71 1.00 -3.71 -17.54
CA HIS A 71 -0.09 -4.64 -17.81
C HIS A 71 -0.36 -4.85 -19.32
N PHE A 72 0.28 -4.07 -20.21
CA PHE A 72 0.15 -4.15 -21.69
C PHE A 72 -1.31 -4.29 -22.19
N GLY A 73 -2.23 -3.55 -21.57
CA GLY A 73 -3.67 -3.59 -21.89
C GLY A 73 -4.51 -4.58 -21.06
N LYS A 74 -3.90 -5.53 -20.34
CA LYS A 74 -4.57 -6.50 -19.46
C LYS A 74 -4.83 -5.93 -18.06
N ARG A 75 -5.87 -5.10 -17.90
CA ARG A 75 -6.10 -4.36 -16.64
C ARG A 75 -6.76 -5.17 -15.53
N ASP A 76 -7.49 -6.22 -15.86
CA ASP A 76 -8.13 -7.10 -14.89
C ASP A 76 -7.15 -8.21 -14.46
N PRO A 77 -7.05 -8.54 -13.15
CA PRO A 77 -6.13 -9.55 -12.68
C PRO A 77 -6.48 -10.92 -13.25
N HIS A 78 -5.53 -11.53 -13.95
CA HIS A 78 -5.69 -12.85 -14.52
C HIS A 78 -4.42 -13.67 -14.32
N SER A 79 -4.56 -14.90 -13.82
CA SER A 79 -3.43 -15.79 -13.49
C SER A 79 -2.49 -16.07 -14.66
N ASN A 80 -3.00 -16.08 -15.91
CA ASN A 80 -2.19 -16.20 -17.12
C ASN A 80 -1.30 -14.98 -17.44
N TYR A 81 -1.52 -13.82 -16.80
CA TYR A 81 -0.79 -12.57 -17.04
C TYR A 81 -0.13 -12.11 -15.72
N LEU A 82 0.77 -12.94 -15.21
CA LEU A 82 1.57 -12.75 -14.00
C LEU A 82 3.08 -12.79 -14.28
N ASP A 83 3.49 -12.70 -15.54
CA ASP A 83 4.92 -12.70 -15.87
C ASP A 83 5.51 -11.30 -15.69
N ILE A 84 6.34 -11.14 -14.66
CA ILE A 84 7.02 -9.88 -14.36
C ILE A 84 8.04 -9.46 -15.42
N CYS A 85 8.43 -10.38 -16.32
CA CYS A 85 9.27 -10.09 -17.49
C CYS A 85 8.45 -9.76 -18.75
N SER A 86 7.12 -9.89 -18.71
CA SER A 86 6.21 -9.52 -19.80
C SER A 86 4.91 -8.89 -19.29
N GLU A 87 3.77 -9.56 -19.44
CA GLU A 87 2.44 -9.07 -19.08
C GLU A 87 2.14 -9.33 -17.60
N PHE A 88 2.02 -8.24 -16.83
CA PHE A 88 1.67 -8.29 -15.41
C PHE A 88 0.38 -7.50 -15.15
N SER A 89 -0.74 -8.24 -15.08
CA SER A 89 -2.10 -7.68 -14.97
C SER A 89 -2.52 -7.23 -13.56
N TYR A 90 -1.79 -7.64 -12.53
CA TYR A 90 -2.12 -7.39 -11.13
C TYR A 90 -1.72 -5.97 -10.69
N LEU A 91 -2.12 -4.93 -11.43
CA LEU A 91 -1.73 -3.53 -11.21
C LEU A 91 -2.88 -2.59 -10.82
N ALA A 92 -4.03 -3.14 -10.42
CA ALA A 92 -5.20 -2.35 -10.01
C ALA A 92 -5.05 -1.68 -8.62
N GLY A 93 -3.92 -1.91 -7.92
CA GLY A 93 -3.61 -1.28 -6.64
C GLY A 93 -2.52 -2.04 -5.88
N GLY A 94 -2.11 -1.53 -4.72
CA GLY A 94 -1.03 -2.10 -3.90
C GLY A 94 -1.23 -3.58 -3.53
N LEU A 95 -2.44 -3.96 -3.07
CA LEU A 95 -2.75 -5.35 -2.73
C LEU A 95 -2.64 -6.30 -3.94
N TYR A 96 -3.18 -5.87 -5.09
CA TYR A 96 -3.10 -6.64 -6.33
C TYR A 96 -1.64 -6.90 -6.68
N ALA A 97 -0.83 -5.84 -6.71
CA ALA A 97 0.58 -5.95 -7.07
C ALA A 97 1.36 -6.82 -6.09
N ALA A 98 1.13 -6.67 -4.78
CA ALA A 98 1.80 -7.46 -3.75
C ALA A 98 1.49 -8.96 -3.89
N ILE A 99 0.22 -9.34 -4.07
CA ILE A 99 -0.18 -10.74 -4.26
C ILE A 99 0.36 -11.28 -5.59
N GLY A 100 0.26 -10.51 -6.67
CA GLY A 100 0.78 -10.91 -7.98
C GLY A 100 2.29 -11.15 -7.95
N LEU A 101 3.04 -10.27 -7.29
CA LEU A 101 4.49 -10.43 -7.09
C LEU A 101 4.79 -11.65 -6.23
N ALA A 102 4.06 -11.88 -5.13
CA ALA A 102 4.26 -13.05 -4.28
C ALA A 102 4.11 -14.36 -5.09
N ILE A 103 3.07 -14.44 -5.94
CA ILE A 103 2.87 -15.59 -6.84
C ILE A 103 4.04 -15.73 -7.82
N SER A 104 4.42 -14.62 -8.46
CA SER A 104 5.48 -14.59 -9.49
C SER A 104 6.86 -14.98 -8.94
N LEU A 105 7.12 -14.63 -7.68
CA LEU A 105 8.33 -14.99 -6.95
C LEU A 105 8.28 -16.41 -6.37
N GLY A 106 7.18 -17.14 -6.56
CA GLY A 106 7.05 -18.55 -6.21
C GLY A 106 6.55 -18.83 -4.79
N PHE A 107 6.11 -17.82 -4.03
CA PHE A 107 5.51 -18.03 -2.71
C PHE A 107 4.21 -18.83 -2.83
N LYS A 108 4.00 -19.77 -1.91
CA LYS A 108 2.81 -20.63 -1.86
C LYS A 108 1.80 -20.23 -0.79
N LYS A 109 2.22 -19.36 0.13
CA LYS A 109 1.39 -18.80 1.19
C LYS A 109 1.75 -17.33 1.40
N ALA A 110 0.74 -16.49 1.58
CA ALA A 110 0.90 -15.11 2.04
C ALA A 110 0.01 -14.86 3.26
N ILE A 111 0.60 -14.23 4.28
CA ILE A 111 -0.10 -13.77 5.47
C ILE A 111 -0.23 -12.25 5.36
N LEU A 112 -1.47 -11.78 5.24
CA LEU A 112 -1.80 -10.40 4.99
C LEU A 112 -2.02 -9.66 6.31
N VAL A 113 -1.24 -8.59 6.54
CA VAL A 113 -1.31 -7.74 7.73
C VAL A 113 -1.68 -6.32 7.31
N GLY A 114 -2.55 -5.65 8.07
CA GLY A 114 -3.01 -4.30 7.75
C GLY A 114 -3.87 -4.21 6.48
N CYS A 115 -4.47 -5.34 6.09
CA CYS A 115 -5.40 -5.44 4.96
C CYS A 115 -6.85 -5.34 5.44
N ASP A 116 -7.15 -4.34 6.28
CA ASP A 116 -8.41 -4.16 7.01
C ASP A 116 -9.63 -4.06 6.07
N TYR A 117 -9.41 -3.74 4.80
CA TYR A 117 -10.41 -3.72 3.74
C TYR A 117 -10.92 -5.11 3.32
N LEU A 118 -10.29 -6.19 3.78
CA LEU A 118 -10.77 -7.58 3.64
C LEU A 118 -11.65 -8.02 4.83
N MET A 119 -11.69 -7.25 5.91
CA MET A 119 -12.46 -7.53 7.12
C MET A 119 -13.92 -7.07 6.98
N LYS A 120 -14.78 -7.51 7.91
CA LYS A 120 -16.20 -7.16 8.00
C LYS A 120 -16.52 -6.66 9.41
N PRO A 121 -16.85 -5.36 9.60
CA PRO A 121 -16.90 -4.31 8.58
C PRO A 121 -15.51 -3.97 8.02
N LYS A 122 -15.45 -3.64 6.74
CA LYS A 122 -14.21 -3.18 6.10
C LYS A 122 -13.83 -1.79 6.59
N SER A 123 -12.55 -1.59 6.82
CA SER A 123 -11.96 -0.30 7.15
C SER A 123 -11.03 0.17 6.04
N TYR A 124 -11.07 1.47 5.74
CA TYR A 124 -10.25 2.16 4.78
C TYR A 124 -9.48 3.28 5.46
N GLY A 125 -8.31 3.55 4.90
CA GLY A 125 -7.41 4.58 5.38
C GLY A 125 -6.02 4.01 5.58
N HIS A 126 -5.14 4.86 6.07
CA HIS A 126 -3.78 4.48 6.42
C HIS A 126 -3.62 4.60 7.93
N PHE A 127 -2.71 3.84 8.53
CA PHE A 127 -2.47 3.85 9.97
C PHE A 127 -2.11 5.24 10.53
N TYR A 128 -1.61 6.13 9.67
CA TYR A 128 -1.24 7.50 10.00
C TYR A 128 -2.35 8.54 9.80
N ALA A 129 -3.56 8.14 9.41
CA ALA A 129 -4.67 9.05 9.10
C ALA A 129 -5.96 8.73 9.85
N GLN A 130 -6.77 9.76 10.08
CA GLN A 130 -8.03 9.72 10.82
C GLN A 130 -9.12 10.58 10.11
N PRO A 131 -10.42 10.30 10.33
CA PRO A 131 -10.94 9.06 10.91
C PRO A 131 -10.69 7.88 9.95
N LYS A 132 -10.51 6.68 10.50
CA LYS A 132 -10.67 5.45 9.71
C LYS A 132 -12.13 5.36 9.27
N LEU A 133 -12.36 5.19 7.97
CA LEU A 133 -13.71 5.10 7.40
C LEU A 133 -14.04 3.64 7.12
N GLY A 134 -15.24 3.20 7.45
CA GLY A 134 -15.63 1.83 7.19
C GLY A 134 -17.13 1.62 7.29
N LYS A 135 -17.71 0.98 6.29
CA LYS A 135 -19.09 0.48 6.32
C LYS A 135 -19.12 -0.90 5.71
N ASP A 136 -19.79 -1.82 6.39
CA ASP A 136 -20.17 -3.07 5.76
C ASP A 136 -21.38 -2.83 4.86
N ASP A 137 -21.18 -3.06 3.56
CA ASP A 137 -22.23 -3.05 2.54
C ASP A 137 -22.39 -4.45 1.92
N GLY A 138 -21.73 -5.47 2.48
CA GLY A 138 -21.71 -6.84 1.97
C GLY A 138 -20.89 -7.06 0.70
N LEU A 139 -20.36 -6.01 0.08
CA LEU A 139 -19.60 -6.11 -1.17
C LEU A 139 -18.11 -6.35 -0.89
N ASN A 140 -17.54 -7.33 -1.58
CA ASN A 140 -16.11 -7.60 -1.58
C ASN A 140 -15.43 -6.86 -2.75
N PRO A 141 -14.67 -5.76 -2.49
CA PRO A 141 -14.00 -5.02 -3.55
C PRO A 141 -12.83 -5.78 -4.21
N TYR A 142 -12.45 -6.93 -3.66
CA TYR A 142 -11.34 -7.77 -4.14
C TYR A 142 -11.80 -9.14 -4.63
N GLU A 143 -13.10 -9.37 -4.86
CA GLU A 143 -13.62 -10.67 -5.32
C GLU A 143 -12.88 -11.20 -6.55
N MET A 144 -12.69 -10.33 -7.56
CA MET A 144 -12.00 -10.70 -8.79
C MET A 144 -10.54 -11.10 -8.55
N LEU A 145 -9.83 -10.37 -7.68
CA LEU A 145 -8.45 -10.69 -7.28
C LEU A 145 -8.40 -12.06 -6.58
N LEU A 146 -9.21 -12.25 -5.55
CA LEU A 146 -9.24 -13.46 -4.74
C LEU A 146 -9.58 -14.69 -5.59
N LYS A 147 -10.55 -14.56 -6.50
CA LYS A 147 -10.89 -15.62 -7.45
C LYS A 147 -9.71 -15.96 -8.35
N SER A 148 -9.05 -14.93 -8.90
CA SER A 148 -7.94 -15.08 -9.85
C SER A 148 -6.71 -15.75 -9.23
N CYS A 149 -6.38 -15.44 -7.97
CA CYS A 149 -5.23 -16.02 -7.28
C CYS A 149 -5.49 -17.30 -6.47
N SER A 150 -6.76 -17.70 -6.28
CA SER A 150 -7.16 -18.78 -5.36
C SER A 150 -6.43 -20.12 -5.57
N SER A 151 -6.07 -20.47 -6.81
CA SER A 151 -5.35 -21.72 -7.12
C SER A 151 -3.83 -21.59 -7.13
N GLN A 152 -3.31 -20.37 -6.98
CA GLN A 152 -1.89 -20.03 -7.12
C GLN A 152 -1.18 -19.84 -5.77
N ILE A 153 -1.91 -19.32 -4.78
CA ILE A 153 -1.37 -18.98 -3.46
C ILE A 153 -2.43 -19.10 -2.37
N ASN A 154 -2.04 -19.63 -1.21
CA ASN A 154 -2.87 -19.67 -0.02
C ASN A 154 -2.82 -18.31 0.70
N LEU A 155 -3.97 -17.66 0.87
CA LEU A 155 -4.07 -16.39 1.56
C LEU A 155 -4.68 -16.56 2.95
N GLU A 156 -4.03 -15.97 3.94
CA GLU A 156 -4.55 -15.81 5.30
C GLU A 156 -4.39 -14.35 5.72
N ALA A 157 -5.27 -13.84 6.56
CA ALA A 157 -5.14 -12.51 7.16
C ALA A 157 -4.88 -12.60 8.66
N ILE A 158 -4.18 -11.59 9.17
CA ILE A 158 -4.09 -11.32 10.61
C ILE A 158 -4.77 -9.99 10.91
N SER A 159 -5.72 -10.01 11.83
CA SER A 159 -6.39 -8.83 12.37
C SER A 159 -5.88 -8.49 13.77
N ASP A 160 -6.18 -7.28 14.24
CA ASP A 160 -5.92 -6.83 15.61
C ASP A 160 -6.83 -7.51 16.64
N PHE A 161 -8.08 -7.80 16.29
CA PHE A 161 -9.04 -8.56 17.09
C PHE A 161 -9.84 -9.54 16.23
N LYS A 162 -10.55 -10.48 16.87
CA LYS A 162 -11.39 -11.45 16.17
C LYS A 162 -12.47 -10.75 15.34
N VAL A 163 -12.43 -10.95 14.03
CA VAL A 163 -13.31 -10.29 13.07
C VAL A 163 -13.58 -11.22 11.89
N ASP A 164 -14.74 -11.08 11.28
CA ASP A 164 -15.07 -11.78 10.05
C ASP A 164 -14.25 -11.22 8.87
N CYS A 165 -13.90 -12.08 7.91
CA CYS A 165 -13.05 -11.71 6.78
C CYS A 165 -13.47 -12.48 5.52
N TRP A 166 -13.13 -11.96 4.34
CA TRP A 166 -13.35 -12.63 3.05
C TRP A 166 -12.39 -13.78 2.76
N ILE A 167 -11.31 -13.91 3.54
CA ILE A 167 -10.35 -15.01 3.50
C ILE A 167 -10.16 -15.56 4.92
N PRO A 168 -9.54 -16.75 5.11
CA PRO A 168 -9.21 -17.25 6.44
C PRO A 168 -8.46 -16.19 7.26
N CYS A 169 -8.91 -15.93 8.48
CA CYS A 169 -8.39 -14.86 9.33
C CYS A 169 -8.23 -15.33 10.78
N THR A 170 -7.18 -14.86 11.44
CA THR A 170 -6.93 -15.06 12.86
C THR A 170 -6.52 -13.74 13.50
N ASP A 171 -6.80 -13.55 14.78
CA ASP A 171 -6.33 -12.36 15.50
C ASP A 171 -4.86 -12.48 15.90
N TYR A 172 -4.21 -11.32 16.05
CA TYR A 172 -2.79 -11.20 16.36
C TYR A 172 -2.39 -11.96 17.63
N GLU A 173 -3.18 -11.87 18.70
CA GLU A 173 -2.87 -12.52 19.97
C GLU A 173 -2.93 -14.04 19.84
N THR A 174 -3.94 -14.57 19.14
CA THR A 174 -4.04 -16.01 18.84
C THR A 174 -2.88 -16.50 17.97
N TYR A 175 -2.47 -15.72 16.97
CA TYR A 175 -1.38 -16.10 16.06
C TYR A 175 0.01 -16.06 16.72
N THR A 176 0.26 -15.03 17.54
CA THR A 176 1.61 -14.77 18.09
C THR A 176 1.78 -15.21 19.54
N GLY A 177 0.69 -15.38 20.29
CA GLY A 177 0.71 -15.54 21.74
C GLY A 177 1.06 -14.27 22.52
N ALA A 178 1.21 -13.13 21.82
CA ALA A 178 1.60 -11.85 22.42
C ALA A 178 0.45 -10.83 22.35
N SER A 179 0.32 -10.01 23.39
CA SER A 179 -0.69 -8.95 23.42
C SER A 179 -0.38 -7.85 22.40
N LEU A 180 -1.44 -7.33 21.76
CA LEU A 180 -1.33 -6.22 20.84
C LEU A 180 -0.91 -4.94 21.59
N LYS A 181 0.03 -4.18 21.04
CA LYS A 181 0.44 -2.87 21.57
C LYS A 181 0.10 -1.78 20.57
N TYR A 182 -0.98 -1.06 20.84
CA TYR A 182 -1.35 0.11 20.06
C TYR A 182 -0.31 1.23 20.26
N ARG A 183 -0.05 1.98 19.18
CA ARG A 183 0.77 3.19 19.16
C ARG A 183 0.10 4.22 18.29
N GLU A 184 0.12 5.47 18.74
CA GLU A 184 -0.34 6.59 17.93
C GLU A 184 0.61 6.84 16.75
N ASN A 185 0.09 7.48 15.71
CA ASN A 185 0.89 7.77 14.52
C ASN A 185 2.09 8.69 14.80
N THR A 186 2.02 9.57 15.81
CA THR A 186 3.13 10.40 16.29
C THR A 186 4.26 9.61 16.93
N GLU A 187 4.00 8.37 17.35
CA GLU A 187 5.01 7.46 17.91
C GLU A 187 5.69 6.61 16.82
N ILE A 188 5.11 6.57 15.61
CA ILE A 188 5.56 5.70 14.51
C ILE A 188 6.14 6.53 13.37
N VAL A 189 5.53 7.66 13.04
CA VAL A 189 5.89 8.53 11.92
C VAL A 189 6.60 9.77 12.44
N THR A 190 7.70 10.16 11.79
CA THR A 190 8.43 11.38 12.16
C THR A 190 7.56 12.63 12.02
N ASN A 191 7.78 13.63 12.87
CA ASN A 191 7.05 14.88 12.83
C ASN A 191 7.13 15.56 11.44
N ASP A 192 8.32 15.60 10.83
CA ASP A 192 8.51 16.16 9.49
C ASP A 192 7.63 15.47 8.43
N ASN A 193 7.53 14.14 8.49
CA ASN A 193 6.69 13.39 7.57
C ASN A 193 5.20 13.65 7.83
N LEU A 194 4.78 13.76 9.10
CA LEU A 194 3.42 14.13 9.47
C LEU A 194 3.04 15.52 8.96
N LEU A 195 3.94 16.50 9.04
CA LEU A 195 3.74 17.85 8.49
C LEU A 195 3.59 17.81 6.95
N ILE A 196 4.39 17.00 6.26
CA ILE A 196 4.26 16.80 4.81
C ILE A 196 2.93 16.15 4.44
N LEU A 197 2.49 15.14 5.20
CA LEU A 197 1.20 14.47 5.00
C LEU A 197 0.03 15.42 5.25
N ASN A 198 0.11 16.28 6.27
CA ASN A 198 -0.87 17.35 6.52
C ASN A 198 -0.97 18.32 5.33
N ASN A 199 0.18 18.76 4.80
CA ASN A 199 0.20 19.61 3.61
C ASN A 199 -0.42 18.90 2.40
N ALA A 200 -0.15 17.61 2.20
CA ALA A 200 -0.80 16.82 1.14
C ALA A 200 -2.33 16.76 1.30
N TYR A 201 -2.83 16.69 2.53
CA TYR A 201 -4.27 16.77 2.83
C TYR A 201 -4.84 18.16 2.50
N GLU A 202 -4.22 19.24 2.96
CA GLU A 202 -4.64 20.62 2.67
C GLU A 202 -4.63 20.92 1.15
N MET A 203 -3.65 20.37 0.45
CA MET A 203 -3.53 20.47 -1.01
C MET A 203 -4.45 19.49 -1.75
N GLY A 204 -5.27 18.68 -1.09
CA GLY A 204 -6.19 17.74 -1.74
C GLY A 204 -5.48 16.69 -2.60
N GLN A 205 -4.26 16.33 -2.24
CA GLN A 205 -3.52 15.18 -2.80
C GLN A 205 -3.75 13.92 -1.97
N TYR A 206 -4.22 14.08 -0.73
CA TYR A 206 -4.57 13.00 0.18
C TYR A 206 -5.90 13.33 0.86
N HIS A 207 -6.72 12.31 1.14
CA HIS A 207 -8.09 12.52 1.62
C HIS A 207 -8.23 12.30 3.13
N GLY A 208 -7.29 11.59 3.76
CA GLY A 208 -7.30 11.35 5.19
C GLY A 208 -6.72 12.55 5.94
N ARG A 209 -7.38 13.00 7.00
CA ARG A 209 -6.81 14.01 7.89
C ARG A 209 -5.69 13.37 8.71
N ILE A 210 -4.60 14.07 8.94
CA ILE A 210 -3.52 13.61 9.81
C ILE A 210 -3.71 14.29 11.17
N LEU A 211 -3.73 13.50 12.24
CA LEU A 211 -3.86 13.99 13.62
C LEU A 211 -2.62 13.57 14.43
N PRO A 212 -2.28 14.26 15.52
CA PRO A 212 -2.81 15.54 15.93
C PRO A 212 -2.18 16.67 15.09
N ILE A 213 -3.00 17.66 14.77
CA ILE A 213 -2.50 18.99 14.46
C ILE A 213 -2.05 19.54 15.81
N GLU A 214 -0.79 19.37 16.19
CA GLU A 214 -0.26 20.27 17.20
C GLU A 214 -0.21 21.65 16.54
N HIS A 215 -1.15 22.48 17.02
CA HIS A 215 -1.26 23.88 16.69
C HIS A 215 0.08 24.59 16.92
N SER A 216 0.39 25.49 15.99
CA SER A 216 1.32 26.61 16.13
C SER A 216 2.75 26.26 16.55
N THR A 217 3.68 26.45 15.61
CA THR A 217 4.90 27.18 15.93
C THR A 217 4.49 28.51 16.57
N GLU A 218 4.42 28.56 17.89
CA GLU A 218 4.53 29.82 18.62
C GLU A 218 6.02 30.20 18.66
N VAL A 219 6.26 31.42 18.13
CA VAL A 219 7.44 32.29 18.10
C VAL A 219 8.51 31.99 17.04
#